data_AF-A0A536G4Z1-F1
#
_entry.id   AF-A0A536G4Z1-F1
#
_cell.length_a   1.000
_cell.length_b   1.000
_cell.length_c   1.000
_cell.angle_alpha   90.00
_cell.angle_beta   90.00
_cell.angle_gamma   90.00
#
_symmetry.space_group_name_H-M   'P 1'
#
loop_
_entity.id
_entity.type
_entity.pdbx_description
1 polymer ?
#
loop_
_entity_poly.entity_id
_entity_poly.type
_entity_poly.pdbx_seq_one_letter_code
_entity_poly.pdbx_strand_id
1 'polypeptide(L)'
;MAGARRSGGHARPCWLAGSPRRLRTRTLSVARLTDLHGSISERARRWGLLPAYHGWQGEVVETTPAAEAAILDAMGANTDTPPPQPEPQLPHDRCEEAPERTWGWAIQLYALRSRNSWGIGDLADLRRFARWSRGAGAALILLNPLGAQTPGLRYQSSPYYASTRRFRNVVFLCVGEVEGADGVDIRPALEAARHLNAQRIIDYDAVFRTKTSALEEIFRAAPRPRGLAAYARRQGGALRDYATFNALCEEYGPAWRDWPDEIRHPSAPGIRSARERLADRIAFHDWL
;
A
#
# COMPACT_ATOMS: atom_id res chain seq x y z
N MET A 1 27.29 -63.91 -27.83
CA MET A 1 26.33 -64.06 -28.94
C MET A 1 25.37 -62.89 -28.91
N ALA A 2 25.19 -62.25 -30.08
CA ALA A 2 24.10 -61.35 -30.53
C ALA A 2 23.43 -60.44 -29.49
N GLY A 3 23.58 -59.12 -29.55
CA GLY A 3 22.90 -58.22 -30.53
C GLY A 3 21.81 -57.45 -29.76
N ALA A 4 21.47 -56.19 -29.98
CA ALA A 4 21.75 -55.23 -31.04
C ALA A 4 21.58 -53.80 -30.48
N ARG A 5 22.25 -52.84 -31.13
CA ARG A 5 22.04 -51.40 -30.94
C ARG A 5 20.64 -50.98 -31.39
N ARG A 6 20.00 -50.07 -30.64
CA ARG A 6 18.96 -49.13 -31.11
C ARG A 6 19.30 -47.76 -30.49
N SER A 7 20.01 -46.88 -31.20
CA SER A 7 19.48 -45.85 -32.11
C SER A 7 18.45 -44.92 -31.45
N GLY A 8 18.84 -43.65 -31.34
CA GLY A 8 18.13 -42.60 -30.61
C GLY A 8 16.71 -42.33 -31.07
N GLY A 9 15.91 -41.89 -30.11
CA GLY A 9 14.66 -41.19 -30.32
C GLY A 9 14.61 -40.03 -29.34
N HIS A 10 14.82 -38.81 -29.84
CA HIS A 10 14.46 -37.59 -29.12
C HIS A 10 12.96 -37.63 -28.84
N ALA A 11 12.58 -37.73 -27.57
CA ALA A 11 11.21 -37.50 -27.14
C ALA A 11 10.89 -36.02 -27.36
N ARG A 12 10.24 -35.70 -28.49
CA ARG A 12 9.60 -34.40 -28.70
C ARG A 12 8.48 -34.26 -27.67
N PRO A 13 8.41 -33.17 -26.89
CA PRO A 13 7.21 -32.88 -26.12
C PRO A 13 6.05 -32.71 -27.09
N CYS A 14 5.01 -33.52 -26.92
CA CYS A 14 3.75 -33.38 -27.63
C CYS A 14 3.09 -32.08 -27.15
N TRP A 15 3.39 -30.98 -27.82
CA TRP A 15 2.66 -29.73 -27.64
C TRP A 15 1.22 -29.99 -28.05
N LEU A 16 0.31 -29.88 -27.07
CA LEU A 16 -1.12 -29.75 -27.33
C LEU A 16 -1.30 -28.55 -28.25
N ALA A 17 -1.50 -28.82 -29.54
CA ALA A 17 -1.87 -27.85 -30.56
C ALA A 17 -3.32 -27.41 -30.33
N GLY A 18 -3.55 -26.71 -29.22
CA GLY A 18 -4.74 -25.92 -28.98
C GLY A 18 -4.41 -24.49 -29.35
N SER A 19 -4.68 -24.10 -30.60
CA SER A 19 -4.71 -22.68 -30.95
C SER A 19 -5.63 -21.97 -29.94
N PRO A 20 -5.23 -20.84 -29.32
CA PRO A 20 -6.14 -20.12 -28.46
C PRO A 20 -7.30 -19.67 -29.35
N ARG A 21 -8.43 -20.37 -29.26
CA ARG A 21 -9.67 -19.90 -29.84
C ARG A 21 -9.84 -18.51 -29.28
N ARG A 22 -9.73 -17.50 -30.15
CA ARG A 22 -10.16 -16.14 -29.84
C ARG A 22 -11.55 -16.32 -29.25
N LEU A 23 -11.67 -16.09 -27.93
CA LEU A 23 -12.97 -15.88 -27.33
C LEU A 23 -13.55 -14.77 -28.18
N ARG A 24 -14.56 -15.10 -28.99
CA ARG A 24 -15.37 -14.07 -29.62
C ARG A 24 -15.82 -13.22 -28.45
N THR A 25 -15.35 -11.98 -28.42
CA THR A 25 -15.94 -10.93 -27.62
C THR A 25 -17.40 -10.94 -28.03
N ARG A 26 -18.23 -11.67 -27.28
CA ARG A 26 -19.63 -11.32 -27.17
C ARG A 26 -19.54 -9.89 -26.70
N THR A 27 -19.92 -8.97 -27.57
CA THR A 27 -20.27 -7.62 -27.19
C THR A 27 -21.29 -7.82 -26.07
N LEU A 28 -20.83 -7.76 -24.82
CA LEU A 28 -21.71 -7.41 -23.74
C LEU A 28 -22.22 -6.06 -24.19
N SER A 29 -23.47 -6.04 -24.64
CA SER A 29 -24.19 -4.80 -24.77
C SER A 29 -24.06 -4.17 -23.40
N VAL A 30 -23.16 -3.20 -23.27
CA VAL A 30 -23.17 -2.26 -22.18
C VAL A 30 -24.50 -1.54 -22.43
N ALA A 31 -25.57 -2.04 -21.80
CA ALA A 31 -26.71 -1.19 -21.51
C ALA A 31 -26.06 0.05 -20.91
N ARG A 32 -26.18 1.18 -21.61
CA ARG A 32 -25.49 2.38 -21.16
C ARG A 32 -26.03 2.62 -19.75
N LEU A 33 -25.19 3.08 -18.83
CA LEU A 33 -25.66 3.49 -17.50
C LEU A 33 -26.84 4.49 -17.57
N THR A 34 -27.06 5.11 -18.74
CA THR A 34 -28.21 5.95 -19.09
C THR A 34 -29.54 5.21 -19.24
N ASP A 35 -29.55 3.88 -19.38
CA ASP A 35 -30.78 3.08 -19.54
C ASP A 35 -31.37 2.63 -18.20
N LEU A 36 -30.65 2.89 -17.10
CA LEU A 36 -31.14 2.72 -15.74
C LEU A 36 -32.09 3.87 -15.38
N HIS A 37 -33.38 3.59 -15.45
CA HIS A 37 -34.43 4.53 -15.11
C HIS A 37 -34.63 4.53 -13.59
N GLY A 38 -34.09 5.54 -12.91
CA GLY A 38 -34.34 5.82 -11.49
C GLY A 38 -34.61 7.30 -11.28
N SER A 39 -35.49 7.63 -10.34
CA SER A 39 -35.90 9.01 -10.06
C SER A 39 -35.02 9.64 -8.96
N ILE A 40 -33.84 10.13 -9.34
CA ILE A 40 -33.05 11.05 -8.49
C ILE A 40 -33.32 12.51 -8.89
N SER A 41 -33.03 13.44 -7.98
CA SER A 41 -33.17 14.86 -8.30
C SER A 41 -32.23 15.31 -9.41
N GLU A 42 -32.59 16.41 -10.09
CA GLU A 42 -31.74 17.03 -11.09
C GLU A 42 -30.40 17.53 -10.49
N ARG A 43 -30.42 17.98 -9.23
CA ARG A 43 -29.21 18.32 -8.48
C ARG A 43 -28.31 17.11 -8.32
N ALA A 44 -28.84 15.96 -7.90
CA ALA A 44 -28.06 14.72 -7.78
C ALA A 44 -27.41 14.31 -9.11
N ARG A 45 -28.14 14.40 -10.22
CA ARG A 45 -27.58 14.13 -11.56
C ARG A 45 -26.41 15.05 -11.90
N ARG A 46 -26.55 16.36 -11.65
CA ARG A 46 -25.48 17.34 -11.90
C ARG A 46 -24.24 17.08 -11.07
N TRP A 47 -24.42 16.60 -9.84
CA TRP A 47 -23.34 16.18 -8.94
C TRP A 47 -22.80 14.78 -9.25
N GLY A 48 -23.27 14.12 -10.30
CA GLY A 48 -22.74 12.85 -10.80
C GLY A 48 -23.24 11.61 -10.05
N LEU A 49 -24.33 11.72 -9.29
CA LEU A 49 -24.94 10.56 -8.65
C LEU A 49 -25.63 9.68 -9.69
N LEU A 50 -25.45 8.37 -9.55
CA LEU A 50 -26.15 7.40 -10.39
C LEU A 50 -27.58 7.20 -9.87
N PRO A 51 -28.59 7.17 -10.76
CA PRO A 51 -29.99 6.95 -10.37
C PRO A 51 -30.25 5.53 -9.85
N ALA A 52 -29.48 4.57 -10.35
CA ALA A 52 -29.51 3.18 -9.94
C ALA A 52 -28.20 2.50 -10.35
N TYR A 53 -27.98 1.28 -9.89
CA TYR A 53 -26.88 0.41 -10.30
C TYR A 53 -27.32 -1.04 -10.32
N HIS A 54 -26.57 -1.91 -10.99
CA HIS A 54 -26.77 -3.35 -10.89
C HIS A 54 -26.04 -3.89 -9.65
N GLY A 55 -26.79 -4.53 -8.77
CA GLY A 55 -26.25 -5.27 -7.64
C GLY A 55 -25.46 -6.50 -8.08
N TRP A 56 -24.81 -7.15 -7.12
CA TRP A 56 -23.93 -8.28 -7.39
C TRP A 56 -24.69 -9.54 -7.85
N GLN A 57 -26.01 -9.60 -7.63
CA GLN A 57 -26.89 -10.66 -8.17
C GLN A 57 -27.54 -10.26 -9.50
N GLY A 58 -27.23 -9.06 -10.02
CA GLY A 58 -27.74 -8.53 -11.29
C GLY A 58 -29.06 -7.77 -11.16
N GLU A 59 -29.66 -7.72 -9.97
CA GLU A 59 -30.82 -6.90 -9.65
C GLU A 59 -30.52 -5.41 -9.84
N VAL A 60 -31.52 -4.64 -10.24
CA VAL A 60 -31.38 -3.18 -10.29
C VAL A 60 -31.67 -2.63 -8.90
N VAL A 61 -30.72 -1.89 -8.33
CA VAL A 61 -30.84 -1.19 -7.06
C VAL A 61 -30.95 0.29 -7.33
N GLU A 62 -32.11 0.87 -7.03
CA GLU A 62 -32.34 2.31 -7.16
C GLU A 62 -31.71 3.10 -6.01
N THR A 63 -31.22 4.29 -6.32
CA THR A 63 -30.72 5.23 -5.32
C THR A 63 -31.91 5.83 -4.57
N THR A 64 -32.01 5.54 -3.27
CA THR A 64 -33.10 6.07 -2.44
C THR A 64 -32.91 7.57 -2.17
N PRO A 65 -33.98 8.34 -1.90
CA PRO A 65 -33.86 9.75 -1.54
C PRO A 65 -32.96 9.99 -0.31
N ALA A 66 -32.95 9.07 0.64
CA ALA A 66 -32.08 9.15 1.82
C ALA A 66 -30.60 8.95 1.44
N ALA A 67 -30.29 8.01 0.55
CA ALA A 67 -28.94 7.80 0.05
C ALA A 67 -28.47 9.00 -0.80
N GLU A 68 -29.36 9.54 -1.63
CA GLU A 68 -29.11 10.75 -2.41
C GLU A 68 -28.72 11.92 -1.48
N ALA A 69 -29.55 12.21 -0.48
CA ALA A 69 -29.29 13.29 0.48
C ALA A 69 -27.97 13.09 1.23
N ALA A 70 -27.68 11.87 1.69
CA ALA A 70 -26.45 11.56 2.43
C ALA A 70 -25.19 11.70 1.56
N ILE A 71 -25.23 11.27 0.29
CA ILE A 71 -24.11 11.41 -0.63
C ILE A 71 -23.88 12.89 -0.98
N LEU A 72 -24.94 13.64 -1.25
CA LEU A 72 -24.83 15.08 -1.52
C LEU A 72 -24.24 15.84 -0.32
N ASP A 73 -24.67 15.53 0.89
CA ASP A 73 -24.10 16.10 2.11
C ASP A 73 -22.61 15.75 2.27
N ALA A 74 -22.24 14.47 2.08
CA ALA A 74 -20.86 14.01 2.15
C ALA A 74 -19.94 14.64 1.07
N MET A 75 -20.50 14.97 -0.10
CA MET A 75 -19.78 15.70 -1.15
C MET A 75 -19.63 17.20 -0.85
N GLY A 76 -20.27 17.70 0.22
CA GLY A 76 -20.33 19.13 0.53
C GLY A 76 -21.12 19.90 -0.53
N ALA A 77 -22.16 19.28 -1.10
CA ALA A 77 -22.89 19.81 -2.25
C ALA A 77 -23.79 21.00 -1.91
N ASN A 78 -23.24 22.11 -1.41
CA ASN A 78 -23.98 23.28 -0.93
C ASN A 78 -24.63 24.15 -2.02
N THR A 79 -24.50 23.77 -3.30
CA THR A 79 -25.03 24.47 -4.47
C THR A 79 -25.70 23.50 -5.44
N ASP A 80 -26.50 24.01 -6.37
CA ASP A 80 -27.22 23.17 -7.35
C ASP A 80 -26.30 22.54 -8.41
N THR A 81 -25.11 23.09 -8.60
CA THR A 81 -24.12 22.64 -9.59
C THR A 81 -22.77 22.44 -8.92
N PRO A 82 -22.04 21.35 -9.22
CA PRO A 82 -20.70 21.15 -8.69
C PRO A 82 -19.75 22.26 -9.18
N PRO A 83 -18.71 22.59 -8.40
CA PRO A 83 -17.69 23.52 -8.85
C PRO A 83 -17.00 22.97 -10.10
N PRO A 84 -16.62 23.83 -11.05
CA PRO A 84 -15.93 23.41 -12.27
C PRO A 84 -14.67 22.63 -11.88
N GLN A 85 -14.57 21.40 -12.39
CA GLN A 85 -13.38 20.59 -12.22
C GLN A 85 -12.41 20.92 -13.36
N PRO A 86 -11.14 21.27 -13.06
CA PRO A 86 -10.15 21.42 -14.11
C PRO A 86 -10.03 20.09 -14.85
N GLU A 87 -10.13 20.12 -16.17
CA GLU A 87 -9.92 18.93 -16.98
C GLU A 87 -8.47 18.46 -16.76
N PRO A 88 -8.26 17.20 -16.33
CA PRO A 88 -6.92 16.71 -16.12
C PRO A 88 -6.19 16.74 -17.46
N GLN A 89 -5.02 17.37 -17.51
CA GLN A 89 -4.12 17.22 -18.65
C GLN A 89 -3.63 15.77 -18.67
N LEU A 90 -4.30 14.95 -19.46
CA LEU A 90 -3.91 13.57 -19.66
C LEU A 90 -2.64 13.54 -20.52
N PRO A 91 -1.62 12.75 -20.13
CA PRO A 91 -0.50 12.48 -21.02
C PRO A 91 -1.00 11.96 -22.36
N HIS A 92 -0.40 12.42 -23.47
CA HIS A 92 -0.68 11.85 -24.79
C HIS A 92 -0.20 10.40 -24.89
N ASP A 93 0.78 10.03 -24.05
CA ASP A 93 1.36 8.70 -24.02
C ASP A 93 0.37 7.69 -23.45
N ARG A 94 0.31 6.54 -24.12
CA ARG A 94 -0.46 5.39 -23.63
C ARG A 94 0.28 4.79 -22.43
N CYS A 95 -0.45 4.09 -21.57
CA CYS A 95 0.19 3.18 -20.63
C CYS A 95 1.06 2.17 -21.38
N GLU A 96 2.18 1.78 -20.77
CA GLU A 96 3.07 0.74 -21.29
C GLU A 96 2.29 -0.52 -21.65
N GLU A 97 2.66 -1.14 -22.77
CA GLU A 97 2.02 -2.37 -23.22
C GLU A 97 2.31 -3.52 -22.25
N ALA A 98 1.34 -4.43 -22.10
CA ALA A 98 1.57 -5.64 -21.35
C ALA A 98 2.70 -6.46 -22.01
N PRO A 99 3.58 -7.09 -21.21
CA PRO A 99 4.64 -7.93 -21.77
C PRO A 99 4.05 -9.10 -22.56
N GLU A 100 4.86 -9.67 -23.47
CA GLU A 100 4.58 -10.98 -24.05
C GLU A 100 4.34 -12.05 -22.96
N ARG A 101 3.79 -13.22 -23.33
CA ARG A 101 3.40 -14.26 -22.36
C ARG A 101 4.54 -14.54 -21.38
N THR A 102 4.32 -14.15 -20.13
CA THR A 102 5.30 -14.26 -19.06
C THR A 102 4.65 -14.82 -17.80
N TRP A 103 5.46 -15.11 -16.79
CA TRP A 103 5.00 -15.57 -15.49
C TRP A 103 5.77 -14.88 -14.36
N GLY A 104 5.18 -14.89 -13.18
CA GLY A 104 5.79 -14.32 -12.00
C GLY A 104 5.09 -14.76 -10.73
N TRP A 105 5.53 -14.21 -9.60
CA TRP A 105 5.00 -14.55 -8.29
C TRP A 105 4.00 -13.50 -7.81
N ALA A 106 2.87 -13.94 -7.25
CA ALA A 106 2.03 -13.10 -6.40
C ALA A 106 2.31 -13.47 -4.95
N ILE A 107 2.94 -12.56 -4.20
CA ILE A 107 3.34 -12.81 -2.81
C ILE A 107 2.74 -11.78 -1.87
N GLN A 108 2.51 -12.24 -0.65
CA GLN A 108 2.27 -11.40 0.50
C GLN A 108 3.61 -11.15 1.17
N LEU A 109 4.19 -9.96 1.02
CA LEU A 109 5.56 -9.64 1.48
C LEU A 109 5.73 -9.93 2.96
N TYR A 110 4.73 -9.61 3.78
CA TYR A 110 4.77 -9.88 5.22
C TYR A 110 4.98 -11.36 5.57
N ALA A 111 4.59 -12.29 4.69
CA ALA A 111 4.76 -13.73 4.86
C ALA A 111 6.06 -14.28 4.23
N LEU A 112 6.78 -13.49 3.42
CA LEU A 112 8.04 -13.89 2.76
C LEU A 112 9.21 -13.77 3.75
N ARG A 113 9.34 -14.74 4.66
CA ARG A 113 10.36 -14.71 5.71
C ARG A 113 11.61 -15.50 5.31
N SER A 114 12.78 -14.95 5.60
CA SER A 114 14.05 -15.67 5.66
C SER A 114 14.46 -15.95 7.11
N ARG A 115 15.60 -16.62 7.29
CA ARG A 115 16.20 -16.85 8.63
C ARG A 115 16.60 -15.55 9.34
N ASN A 116 16.75 -14.45 8.60
CA ASN A 116 17.20 -13.16 9.13
C ASN A 116 16.03 -12.19 9.39
N SER A 117 14.81 -12.55 9.00
CA SER A 117 13.63 -11.70 9.17
C SER A 117 13.30 -11.48 10.65
N TRP A 118 12.81 -10.29 10.97
CA TRP A 118 12.40 -9.91 12.32
C TRP A 118 10.92 -10.24 12.53
N GLY A 119 10.57 -11.51 12.46
CA GLY A 119 9.18 -12.00 12.61
C GLY A 119 8.28 -11.80 11.39
N ILE A 120 8.61 -10.86 10.49
CA ILE A 120 7.88 -10.47 9.28
C ILE A 120 8.83 -10.38 8.09
N GLY A 121 8.35 -10.73 6.89
CA GLY A 121 9.12 -10.54 5.66
C GLY A 121 9.33 -9.04 5.35
N ASP A 122 10.53 -8.67 4.90
CA ASP A 122 10.93 -7.28 4.69
C ASP A 122 11.55 -7.01 3.30
N LEU A 123 12.01 -5.77 3.07
CA LEU A 123 12.58 -5.38 1.77
C LEU A 123 13.88 -6.12 1.42
N ALA A 124 14.64 -6.61 2.41
CA ALA A 124 15.82 -7.44 2.15
C ALA A 124 15.42 -8.86 1.73
N ASP A 125 14.36 -9.41 2.34
CA ASP A 125 13.75 -10.67 1.92
C ASP A 125 13.22 -10.58 0.49
N LEU A 126 12.51 -9.50 0.15
CA LEU A 126 12.06 -9.23 -1.21
C LEU A 126 13.22 -9.16 -2.20
N ARG A 127 14.28 -8.41 -1.88
CA ARG A 127 15.47 -8.30 -2.72
C ARG A 127 16.13 -9.65 -2.97
N ARG A 128 16.21 -10.51 -1.95
CA ARG A 128 16.75 -11.87 -2.07
C ARG A 128 15.86 -12.75 -2.94
N PHE A 129 14.56 -12.74 -2.68
CA PHE A 129 13.58 -13.52 -3.43
C PHE A 129 13.49 -13.11 -4.89
N ALA A 130 13.59 -11.81 -5.19
CA ALA A 130 13.62 -11.30 -6.56
C ALA A 130 14.84 -11.80 -7.33
N ARG A 131 16.03 -11.79 -6.73
CA ARG A 131 17.26 -12.33 -7.34
C ARG A 131 17.13 -13.81 -7.66
N TRP A 132 16.61 -14.60 -6.71
CA TRP A 132 16.37 -16.01 -6.91
C TRP A 132 15.31 -16.26 -8.01
N SER A 133 14.19 -15.53 -7.96
CA SER A 133 13.08 -15.66 -8.92
C SER A 133 13.51 -15.36 -10.35
N ARG A 134 14.38 -14.37 -10.54
CA ARG A 134 14.96 -14.08 -11.86
C ARG A 134 15.76 -15.25 -12.40
N GLY A 135 16.55 -15.92 -11.55
CA GLY A 135 17.28 -17.14 -11.91
C GLY A 135 16.36 -18.30 -12.31
N ALA A 136 15.13 -18.33 -11.80
CA ALA A 136 14.11 -19.29 -12.18
C ALA A 136 13.33 -18.90 -13.45
N GLY A 137 13.55 -17.69 -14.01
CA GLY A 137 12.88 -17.20 -15.21
C GLY A 137 11.58 -16.41 -14.96
N ALA A 138 11.29 -16.01 -13.71
CA ALA A 138 10.17 -15.12 -13.41
C ALA A 138 10.46 -13.70 -13.90
N ALA A 139 9.47 -13.03 -14.51
CA ALA A 139 9.61 -11.66 -14.99
C ALA A 139 9.00 -10.60 -14.07
N LEU A 140 8.07 -10.99 -13.19
CA LEU A 140 7.41 -10.06 -12.27
C LEU A 140 7.20 -10.65 -10.89
N ILE A 141 7.05 -9.74 -9.92
CA ILE A 141 6.58 -10.04 -8.57
C ILE A 141 5.47 -9.05 -8.25
N LEU A 142 4.27 -9.55 -8.03
CA LEU A 142 3.12 -8.82 -7.51
C LEU A 142 3.15 -8.86 -5.98
N LEU A 143 2.99 -7.69 -5.35
CA LEU A 143 3.00 -7.52 -3.91
C LEU A 143 1.63 -7.07 -3.40
N ASN A 144 1.39 -7.31 -2.12
CA ASN A 144 0.37 -6.58 -1.37
C ASN A 144 0.71 -5.07 -1.29
N PRO A 145 -0.28 -4.20 -0.98
CA PRO A 145 -0.01 -2.80 -0.72
C PRO A 145 1.01 -2.60 0.40
N LEU A 146 1.93 -1.65 0.18
CA LEU A 146 3.00 -1.30 1.12
C LEU A 146 2.76 0.06 1.81
N GLY A 147 1.51 0.54 1.76
CA GLY A 147 1.10 1.82 2.37
C GLY A 147 1.31 1.82 3.89
N ALA A 148 1.65 2.97 4.43
CA ALA A 148 1.99 3.09 5.84
C ALA A 148 0.78 2.98 6.77
N GLN A 149 1.03 2.52 7.99
CA GLN A 149 0.06 2.45 9.08
C GLN A 149 0.36 3.55 10.11
N THR A 150 -0.64 3.91 10.90
CA THR A 150 -0.44 4.80 12.04
C THR A 150 0.50 4.14 13.05
N PRO A 151 1.44 4.89 13.66
CA PRO A 151 2.25 4.36 14.76
C PRO A 151 1.36 4.08 15.97
N GLY A 152 1.62 2.98 16.67
CA GLY A 152 0.93 2.63 17.91
C GLY A 152 0.47 1.17 18.00
N LEU A 153 -0.10 0.82 19.15
CA LEU A 153 -0.64 -0.51 19.45
C LEU A 153 -2.14 -0.38 19.75
N ARG A 154 -3.03 -1.26 19.30
CA ARG A 154 -2.88 -2.44 18.42
C ARG A 154 -2.48 -2.04 17.00
N TYR A 155 -1.46 -2.69 16.45
CA TYR A 155 -0.97 -2.39 15.12
C TYR A 155 -1.91 -2.91 14.03
N GLN A 156 -2.25 -2.07 13.06
CA GLN A 156 -3.11 -2.46 11.95
C GLN A 156 -2.38 -3.45 11.02
N SER A 157 -2.84 -4.70 11.00
CA SER A 157 -2.25 -5.77 10.18
C SER A 157 -2.75 -5.78 8.73
N SER A 158 -3.93 -5.21 8.45
CA SER A 158 -4.48 -5.20 7.09
C SER A 158 -3.73 -4.20 6.19
N PRO A 159 -3.08 -4.66 5.10
CA PRO A 159 -2.40 -3.76 4.16
C PRO A 159 -3.38 -2.87 3.38
N TYR A 160 -4.68 -3.18 3.41
CA TYR A 160 -5.72 -2.42 2.72
C TYR A 160 -6.36 -1.32 3.61
N TYR A 161 -6.03 -1.29 4.91
CA TYR A 161 -6.45 -0.24 5.84
C TYR A 161 -5.28 0.72 6.12
N ALA A 162 -4.68 1.29 5.07
CA ALA A 162 -3.51 2.14 5.22
C ALA A 162 -3.88 3.55 5.72
N SER A 163 -3.07 4.11 6.61
CA SER A 163 -3.11 5.54 6.97
C SER A 163 -2.79 6.42 5.77
N THR A 164 -1.83 5.99 4.94
CA THR A 164 -1.47 6.69 3.70
C THR A 164 -1.03 5.72 2.62
N ARG A 165 -1.45 6.01 1.38
CA ARG A 165 -1.01 5.29 0.17
C ARG A 165 0.28 5.89 -0.43
N ARG A 166 0.71 7.06 0.05
CA ARG A 166 1.89 7.78 -0.46
C ARG A 166 3.18 7.27 0.16
N PHE A 167 3.22 7.17 1.49
CA PHE A 167 4.39 6.74 2.25
C PHE A 167 4.38 5.22 2.51
N ARG A 168 5.44 4.69 3.12
CA ARG A 168 5.68 3.24 3.23
C ARG A 168 5.60 2.74 4.67
N ASN A 169 5.19 1.50 4.81
CA ASN A 169 5.08 0.85 6.11
C ASN A 169 6.45 0.49 6.68
N VAL A 170 6.75 1.03 7.87
CA VAL A 170 7.98 0.82 8.63
C VAL A 170 8.27 -0.66 8.94
N VAL A 171 7.24 -1.51 9.06
CA VAL A 171 7.46 -2.94 9.37
C VAL A 171 8.21 -3.69 8.26
N PHE A 172 8.29 -3.13 7.05
CA PHE A 172 9.04 -3.70 5.94
C PHE A 172 10.50 -3.21 5.86
N LEU A 173 10.96 -2.34 6.77
CA LEU A 173 12.38 -1.99 6.86
C LEU A 173 13.20 -3.19 7.36
N CYS A 174 14.33 -3.44 6.71
CA CYS A 174 15.37 -4.34 7.21
C CYS A 174 16.27 -3.55 8.17
N VAL A 175 15.98 -3.63 9.47
CA VAL A 175 16.60 -2.79 10.51
C VAL A 175 18.14 -2.84 10.47
N GLY A 176 18.72 -4.03 10.28
CA GLY A 176 20.17 -4.21 10.21
C GLY A 176 20.84 -3.65 8.95
N GLU A 177 20.08 -3.20 7.94
CA GLU A 177 20.60 -2.54 6.74
C GLU A 177 20.38 -1.01 6.76
N VAL A 178 19.81 -0.46 7.82
CA VAL A 178 19.60 0.99 7.97
C VAL A 178 20.92 1.67 8.29
N GLU A 179 21.21 2.81 7.65
CA GLU A 179 22.41 3.59 7.91
C GLU A 179 22.48 3.99 9.39
N GLY A 180 23.57 3.63 10.08
CA GLY A 180 23.74 3.81 11.52
C GLY A 180 23.52 2.55 12.37
N ALA A 181 22.98 1.45 11.78
CA ALA A 181 22.76 0.20 12.51
C ALA A 181 24.02 -0.38 13.15
N ASP A 182 25.18 -0.24 12.50
CA ASP A 182 26.47 -0.71 13.02
C ASP A 182 26.96 0.09 14.25
N GLY A 183 26.38 1.26 14.50
CA GLY A 183 26.75 2.17 15.59
C GLY A 183 25.98 1.92 16.90
N VAL A 184 25.05 0.96 16.93
CA VAL A 184 24.20 0.66 18.09
C VAL A 184 24.12 -0.84 18.37
N ASP A 185 23.85 -1.20 19.62
CA ASP A 185 23.72 -2.59 20.03
C ASP A 185 22.32 -3.15 19.75
N ILE A 186 22.10 -3.64 18.53
CA ILE A 186 20.84 -4.30 18.16
C ILE A 186 20.73 -5.76 18.61
N ARG A 187 21.70 -6.31 19.36
CA ARG A 187 21.68 -7.75 19.76
C ARG A 187 20.43 -8.13 20.56
N PRO A 188 19.95 -7.33 21.54
CA PRO A 188 18.72 -7.65 22.26
C PRO A 188 17.49 -7.71 21.32
N ALA A 189 17.41 -6.78 20.37
CA ALA A 189 16.33 -6.75 19.38
C ALA A 189 16.41 -7.94 18.40
N LEU A 190 17.62 -8.39 18.04
CA LEU A 190 17.84 -9.58 17.22
C LEU A 190 17.39 -10.87 17.91
N GLU A 191 17.58 -11.00 19.22
CA GLU A 191 17.09 -12.16 19.98
C GLU A 191 15.56 -12.21 19.99
N ALA A 192 14.90 -11.08 20.28
CA ALA A 192 13.45 -10.96 20.17
C ALA A 192 12.95 -11.28 18.75
N ALA A 193 13.62 -10.73 17.73
CA ALA A 193 13.34 -10.98 16.32
C ALA A 193 13.40 -12.46 15.95
N ARG A 194 14.40 -13.21 16.46
CA ARG A 194 14.51 -14.66 16.25
C ARG A 194 13.34 -15.42 16.85
N HIS A 195 12.92 -15.06 18.07
CA HIS A 195 11.76 -15.66 18.71
C HIS A 195 10.49 -15.43 17.88
N LEU A 196 10.26 -14.18 17.44
CA LEU A 196 9.12 -13.84 16.58
C LEU A 196 9.17 -14.59 15.24
N ASN A 197 10.34 -14.75 14.64
CA ASN A 197 10.49 -15.45 13.37
C ASN A 197 10.20 -16.96 13.45
N ALA A 198 10.38 -17.56 14.63
CA ALA A 198 10.02 -18.95 14.89
C ALA A 198 8.51 -19.18 14.99
N GLN A 199 7.72 -18.13 15.21
CA GLN A 199 6.26 -18.24 15.32
C GLN A 199 5.60 -18.46 13.96
N ARG A 200 4.49 -19.22 13.95
CA ARG A 200 3.71 -19.50 12.73
C ARG A 200 2.85 -18.31 12.29
N ILE A 201 2.29 -17.58 13.24
CA ILE A 201 1.46 -16.39 13.00
C ILE A 201 2.31 -15.16 13.30
N ILE A 202 2.16 -14.12 12.48
CA ILE A 202 2.88 -12.86 12.66
C ILE A 202 2.23 -12.09 13.80
N ASP A 203 3.00 -11.86 14.87
CA ASP A 203 2.65 -10.91 15.93
C ASP A 203 3.06 -9.50 15.50
N TYR A 204 2.12 -8.77 14.86
CA TYR A 204 2.37 -7.41 14.36
C TYR A 204 2.71 -6.42 15.47
N ASP A 205 2.10 -6.54 16.66
CA ASP A 205 2.36 -5.66 17.79
C ASP A 205 3.81 -5.82 18.27
N ALA A 206 4.26 -7.07 18.44
CA ALA A 206 5.62 -7.36 18.86
C ALA A 206 6.64 -6.99 17.78
N VAL A 207 6.36 -7.30 16.51
CA VAL A 207 7.22 -6.92 15.37
C VAL A 207 7.39 -5.39 15.30
N PHE A 208 6.29 -4.64 15.36
CA PHE A 208 6.33 -3.18 15.32
C PHE A 208 7.13 -2.64 16.51
N ARG A 209 6.84 -3.10 17.73
CA ARG A 209 7.56 -2.68 18.93
C ARG A 209 9.07 -2.95 18.83
N THR A 210 9.46 -4.17 18.45
CA THR A 210 10.87 -4.57 18.34
C THR A 210 11.60 -3.77 17.27
N LYS A 211 11.00 -3.59 16.08
CA LYS A 211 11.61 -2.80 15.00
C LYS A 211 11.72 -1.33 15.37
N THR A 212 10.64 -0.71 15.87
CA THR A 212 10.63 0.71 16.22
C THR A 212 11.62 1.03 17.33
N SER A 213 11.73 0.20 18.37
CA SER A 213 12.72 0.40 19.45
C SER A 213 14.15 0.43 18.91
N ALA A 214 14.52 -0.50 18.03
CA ALA A 214 15.85 -0.51 17.42
C ALA A 214 16.05 0.69 16.47
N LEU A 215 15.03 1.03 15.68
CA LEU A 215 15.06 2.17 14.77
C LEU A 215 15.24 3.50 15.51
N GLU A 216 14.67 3.66 16.72
CA GLU A 216 14.89 4.84 17.54
C GLU A 216 16.34 4.97 18.03
N GLU A 217 16.97 3.86 18.42
CA GLU A 217 18.39 3.86 18.79
C GLU A 217 19.27 4.24 17.59
N ILE A 218 19.00 3.65 16.43
CA ILE A 218 19.70 3.96 15.18
C ILE A 218 19.52 5.43 14.81
N PHE A 219 18.30 5.96 14.93
CA PHE A 219 18.01 7.37 14.67
C PHE A 219 18.82 8.30 15.58
N ARG A 220 18.94 7.99 16.88
CA ARG A 220 19.76 8.80 17.81
C ARG A 220 21.23 8.79 17.41
N ALA A 221 21.76 7.65 16.93
CA ALA A 221 23.14 7.53 16.48
C ALA A 221 23.38 8.18 15.11
N ALA A 222 22.42 8.10 14.19
CA ALA A 222 22.52 8.53 12.80
C ALA A 222 21.23 9.23 12.30
N PRO A 223 20.91 10.43 12.81
CA PRO A 223 19.64 11.10 12.51
C PRO A 223 19.55 11.67 11.08
N ARG A 224 20.66 11.67 10.33
CA ARG A 224 20.79 12.30 9.01
C ARG A 224 21.39 11.34 7.98
N PRO A 225 20.67 10.26 7.61
CA PRO A 225 21.16 9.31 6.63
C PRO A 225 21.28 9.97 5.26
N ARG A 226 22.12 9.38 4.41
CA ARG A 226 22.37 9.91 3.07
C ARG A 226 21.09 10.01 2.27
N GLY A 227 20.87 11.18 1.67
CA GLY A 227 19.72 11.43 0.80
C GLY A 227 18.45 11.89 1.50
N LEU A 228 18.37 11.87 2.84
CA LEU A 228 17.18 12.31 3.58
C LEU A 228 16.76 13.75 3.22
N ALA A 229 17.71 14.71 3.26
CA ALA A 229 17.41 16.09 2.93
C ALA A 229 16.90 16.27 1.48
N ALA A 230 17.43 15.49 0.53
CA ALA A 230 16.97 15.52 -0.86
C ALA A 230 15.58 14.88 -1.00
N TYR A 231 15.31 13.79 -0.28
CA TYR A 231 14.00 13.15 -0.24
C TYR A 231 12.94 14.07 0.38
N ALA A 232 13.23 14.68 1.53
CA ALA A 232 12.34 15.62 2.20
C ALA A 232 11.98 16.81 1.30
N ARG A 233 12.97 17.40 0.60
CA ARG A 233 12.71 18.45 -0.39
C ARG A 233 11.78 17.99 -1.52
N ARG A 234 11.96 16.77 -2.04
CA ARG A 234 11.10 16.21 -3.10
C ARG A 234 9.68 15.93 -2.63
N GLN A 235 9.50 15.46 -1.40
CA GLN A 235 8.17 15.16 -0.88
C GLN A 235 7.42 16.41 -0.40
N GLY A 236 8.14 17.44 0.04
CA GLY A 236 7.60 18.74 0.42
C GLY A 236 6.69 18.67 1.64
N GLY A 237 5.69 19.57 1.69
CA GLY A 237 4.77 19.70 2.82
C GLY A 237 4.07 18.41 3.21
N ALA A 238 3.77 17.54 2.24
CA ALA A 238 3.08 16.28 2.51
C ALA A 238 3.87 15.32 3.43
N LEU A 239 5.21 15.29 3.33
CA LEU A 239 6.02 14.49 4.25
C LEU A 239 5.98 15.08 5.66
N ARG A 240 6.17 16.40 5.76
CA ARG A 240 6.09 17.11 7.05
C ARG A 240 4.74 16.94 7.72
N ASP A 241 3.64 17.05 6.96
CA ASP A 241 2.28 16.85 7.47
C ASP A 241 2.08 15.42 7.96
N TYR A 242 2.58 14.43 7.20
CA TYR A 242 2.52 13.02 7.58
C TYR A 242 3.34 12.70 8.83
N ALA A 243 4.57 13.23 8.95
CA ALA A 243 5.39 13.06 10.15
C ALA A 243 4.78 13.77 11.37
N THR A 244 4.20 14.96 11.17
CA THR A 244 3.44 15.67 12.22
C THR A 244 2.23 14.84 12.68
N PHE A 245 1.48 14.29 11.73
CA PHE A 245 0.33 13.43 12.01
C PHE A 245 0.73 12.18 12.80
N ASN A 246 1.83 11.52 12.42
CA ASN A 246 2.31 10.34 13.15
C ASN A 246 2.76 10.68 14.57
N ALA A 247 3.46 11.80 14.77
CA ALA A 247 3.86 12.25 16.11
C ALA A 247 2.63 12.54 16.99
N LEU A 248 1.56 13.13 16.42
CA LEU A 248 0.30 13.35 17.13
C LEU A 248 -0.48 12.05 17.39
N CYS A 249 -0.39 11.06 16.50
CA CYS A 249 -1.00 9.75 16.72
C CYS A 249 -0.40 9.04 17.95
N GLU A 250 0.88 9.23 18.23
CA GLU A 250 1.50 8.66 19.43
C GLU A 250 0.98 9.30 20.72
N GLU A 251 0.56 10.57 20.69
CA GLU A 251 -0.01 11.26 21.86
C GLU A 251 -1.52 11.03 22.03
N TYR A 252 -2.28 11.12 20.94
CA TYR A 252 -3.75 11.17 20.97
C TYR A 252 -4.42 9.92 20.39
N GLY A 253 -3.63 8.94 19.93
CA GLY A 253 -4.12 7.75 19.24
C GLY A 253 -4.41 8.00 17.75
N PRO A 254 -4.71 6.94 16.98
CA PRO A 254 -4.78 6.99 15.52
C PRO A 254 -6.02 7.68 14.94
N ALA A 255 -7.05 7.92 15.77
CA ALA A 255 -8.33 8.46 15.34
C ALA A 255 -8.34 10.00 15.43
N TRP A 256 -7.82 10.67 14.40
CA TRP A 256 -7.69 12.13 14.38
C TRP A 256 -9.00 12.89 14.63
N ARG A 257 -10.15 12.29 14.34
CA ARG A 257 -11.47 12.90 14.57
C ARG A 257 -11.77 13.13 16.05
N ASP A 258 -11.12 12.37 16.93
CA ASP A 258 -11.28 12.46 18.38
C ASP A 258 -10.27 13.43 19.01
N TRP A 259 -9.34 13.99 18.22
CA TRP A 259 -8.35 14.95 18.71
C TRP A 259 -8.98 16.33 18.97
N PRO A 260 -8.35 17.16 19.83
CA PRO A 260 -8.73 18.57 20.02
C PRO A 260 -8.80 19.35 18.70
N ASP A 261 -9.75 20.28 18.60
CA ASP A 261 -10.02 21.05 17.37
C ASP A 261 -8.79 21.83 16.89
N GLU A 262 -7.95 22.28 17.81
CA GLU A 262 -6.74 23.07 17.54
C GLU A 262 -5.67 22.30 16.76
N ILE A 263 -5.75 20.97 16.74
CA ILE A 263 -4.79 20.08 16.07
C ILE A 263 -5.46 19.03 15.17
N ARG A 264 -6.80 19.05 15.05
CA ARG A 264 -7.58 18.09 14.27
C ARG A 264 -7.35 18.23 12.75
N HIS A 265 -7.00 19.43 12.28
CA HIS A 265 -6.77 19.71 10.85
C HIS A 265 -5.33 20.19 10.61
N PRO A 266 -4.66 19.84 9.50
CA PRO A 266 -3.28 20.30 9.21
C PRO A 266 -3.10 21.82 9.16
N SER A 267 -4.16 22.57 8.88
CA SER A 267 -4.17 24.03 8.88
C SER A 267 -4.65 24.66 10.20
N ALA A 268 -4.96 23.85 11.22
CA ALA A 268 -5.44 24.34 12.50
C ALA A 268 -4.34 25.15 13.23
N PRO A 269 -4.70 26.17 14.02
CA PRO A 269 -3.74 27.10 14.61
C PRO A 269 -2.74 26.42 15.56
N GLY A 270 -3.14 25.33 16.23
CA GLY A 270 -2.30 24.59 17.16
C GLY A 270 -1.19 23.76 16.50
N ILE A 271 -1.27 23.51 15.19
CA ILE A 271 -0.29 22.66 14.48
C ILE A 271 1.12 23.24 14.54
N ARG A 272 1.28 24.56 14.53
CA ARG A 272 2.61 25.19 14.64
C ARG A 272 3.26 24.89 15.99
N SER A 273 2.52 25.12 17.07
CA SER A 273 3.00 24.83 18.42
C SER A 273 3.24 23.34 18.64
N ALA A 274 2.37 22.47 18.10
CA ALA A 274 2.58 21.03 18.13
C ALA A 274 3.88 20.62 17.43
N ARG A 275 4.20 21.23 16.28
CA ARG A 275 5.46 20.97 15.55
C ARG A 275 6.71 21.40 16.30
N GLU A 276 6.65 22.51 17.03
CA GLU A 276 7.76 22.97 17.87
C GLU A 276 7.96 22.03 19.06
N ARG A 277 6.87 21.65 19.73
CA ARG A 277 6.89 20.75 20.88
C ARG A 277 7.33 19.33 20.54
N LEU A 278 6.92 18.82 19.37
CA LEU A 278 7.19 17.45 18.90
C LEU A 278 8.34 17.37 17.88
N ALA A 279 9.21 18.38 17.82
CA ALA A 279 10.22 18.50 16.77
C ALA A 279 11.08 17.23 16.59
N ASP A 280 11.57 16.65 17.69
CA ASP A 280 12.40 15.43 17.65
C ASP A 280 11.60 14.21 17.19
N ARG A 281 10.33 14.12 17.60
CA ARG A 281 9.48 13.00 17.20
C ARG A 281 9.11 13.08 15.72
N ILE A 282 8.81 14.28 15.24
CA ILE A 282 8.59 14.55 13.81
C ILE A 282 9.84 14.23 13.01
N ALA A 283 11.02 14.63 13.48
CA ALA A 283 12.28 14.31 12.81
C ALA A 283 12.51 12.81 12.65
N PHE A 284 12.10 12.00 13.63
CA PHE A 284 12.12 10.54 13.51
C PHE A 284 11.14 10.01 12.46
N HIS A 285 9.90 10.48 12.44
CA HIS A 285 8.94 10.03 11.42
C HIS A 285 9.28 10.52 10.01
N ASP A 286 9.96 11.65 9.87
CA ASP A 286 10.55 12.11 8.61
C ASP A 286 11.72 11.22 8.18
N TRP A 287 12.47 10.67 9.13
CA TRP A 287 13.63 9.80 8.91
C TRP A 287 13.23 8.36 8.49
N LEU A 288 12.11 7.85 9.03
CA LEU A 288 11.52 6.55 8.68
C LEU A 288 11.02 6.46 7.23
#